data_AF-A0A7I8K6M5-F1
#
_entry.id   AF-A0A7I8K6M5-F1
#
_cell.length_a   1.000
_cell.length_b   1.000
_cell.length_c   1.000
_cell.angle_alpha   90.00
_cell.angle_beta   90.00
_cell.angle_gamma   90.00
#
_symmetry.space_group_name_H-M   'P 1'
#
loop_
_entity.id
_entity.type
_entity.pdbx_description
1 polymer ?
#
loop_
_entity_poly.entity_id
_entity_poly.type
_entity_poly.pdbx_seq_one_letter_code
_entity_poly.pdbx_strand_id
1 'polypeptide(L)'
;MLVPSASPPVSGALARSRLGIPSSSSSSASGAGACGVAVPAAACVPHRILPLRSVFRRCPCGVYSSKTRATAELAEGRELRERAGAPRGVAVPSFAGAEKEVSQSLSFLNAQTEEELLFHIRREVEIGRLPSNIAAKLHEIYYNYRNAVHQSGNTEADEIILSNMAATFDRVMLEVEDPFSFPPHHTAIREPFDYYMFGQNYFRPLIDFRKSYIGNVSLFHDAEEKLHQGHNVILISNHQTEADPAIISLLLEKTSPYISENMTFVAGDRVVTDPVCKPFSMGRNLVCVYSKKHMYDIPELAEMKRRANTRSLKEMALLLRTGGQVIWIAPSGGRDRPDPQTGELYPAAFDAASVNNIRRLADHANVPRHIYPLSLLCYDVMPPPPQVEKKIGERRVISFHGVGLSIGPEVDLDGFAANHSNAEEAKETFSAALYDSVCEQYDVLKSAVYDHQGLGASTSSVSLSQPWT
;
A
#
# COMPACT_ATOMS: atom_id res chain seq x y z
N MET A 1 -5.50 -50.96 -40.67
CA MET A 1 -6.53 -51.24 -39.64
C MET A 1 -7.25 -49.92 -39.40
N LEU A 2 -8.27 -49.60 -40.21
CA LEU A 2 -9.70 -49.85 -39.96
C LEU A 2 -10.25 -49.16 -38.69
N VAL A 3 -10.74 -47.91 -38.90
CA VAL A 3 -12.03 -47.29 -38.50
C VAL A 3 -12.47 -47.24 -37.00
N PRO A 4 -13.45 -46.38 -36.60
CA PRO A 4 -13.35 -45.42 -35.49
C PRO A 4 -14.56 -45.54 -34.53
N SER A 5 -14.99 -44.42 -33.93
CA SER A 5 -16.35 -44.12 -33.43
C SER A 5 -16.69 -44.59 -32.00
N ALA A 6 -17.02 -43.64 -31.12
CA ALA A 6 -18.42 -43.37 -30.75
C ALA A 6 -18.54 -42.30 -29.65
N SER A 7 -19.36 -41.27 -29.90
CA SER A 7 -20.23 -40.62 -28.91
C SER A 7 -21.66 -41.10 -29.20
N PRO A 8 -22.74 -40.76 -28.44
CA PRO A 8 -22.96 -40.50 -27.01
C PRO A 8 -24.09 -41.44 -26.48
N PRO A 9 -24.83 -41.16 -25.36
CA PRO A 9 -26.00 -40.29 -25.50
C PRO A 9 -26.35 -39.41 -24.27
N VAL A 10 -27.16 -38.41 -24.57
CA VAL A 10 -27.98 -37.57 -23.69
C VAL A 10 -29.24 -38.33 -23.25
N SER A 11 -29.60 -38.28 -21.96
CA SER A 11 -31.00 -38.13 -21.48
C SER A 11 -31.11 -38.29 -19.97
N GLY A 12 -31.96 -37.49 -19.34
CA GLY A 12 -32.51 -37.80 -18.01
C GLY A 12 -32.95 -36.61 -17.17
N ALA A 13 -33.98 -35.89 -17.62
CA ALA A 13 -34.76 -35.02 -16.75
C ALA A 13 -35.48 -35.86 -15.68
N LEU A 14 -35.36 -35.48 -14.41
CA LEU A 14 -36.31 -35.86 -13.36
C LEU A 14 -36.66 -34.65 -12.51
N ALA A 15 -37.87 -34.14 -12.75
CA ALA A 15 -38.63 -33.33 -11.83
C ALA A 15 -39.33 -34.24 -10.80
N ARG A 16 -39.35 -33.79 -9.53
CA ARG A 16 -40.34 -34.04 -8.45
C ARG A 16 -39.63 -33.76 -7.12
N SER A 17 -40.20 -33.18 -6.08
CA SER A 17 -41.52 -32.60 -5.86
C SER A 17 -41.47 -31.97 -4.46
N ARG A 18 -42.22 -30.88 -4.30
CA ARG A 18 -42.57 -30.26 -3.01
C ARG A 18 -43.03 -31.29 -1.98
N LEU A 19 -42.55 -31.15 -0.75
CA LEU A 19 -43.29 -31.45 0.46
C LEU A 19 -43.08 -30.27 1.41
N GLY A 20 -44.18 -29.66 1.81
CA GLY A 20 -44.20 -28.59 2.80
C GLY A 20 -44.82 -29.05 4.11
N ILE A 21 -44.70 -28.14 5.09
CA ILE A 21 -45.55 -27.90 6.27
C ILE A 21 -45.26 -28.84 7.48
N PRO A 22 -45.36 -28.39 8.76
CA PRO A 22 -45.92 -27.13 9.27
C PRO A 22 -45.05 -26.29 10.24
N SER A 23 -45.52 -25.05 10.31
CA SER A 23 -45.54 -24.09 11.42
C SER A 23 -45.77 -24.67 12.83
N SER A 24 -45.11 -24.07 13.82
CA SER A 24 -45.64 -23.93 15.18
C SER A 24 -45.46 -22.49 15.67
N SER A 25 -46.59 -21.79 15.72
CA SER A 25 -46.83 -20.55 16.45
C SER A 25 -46.86 -20.79 17.96
N SER A 26 -46.24 -19.91 18.74
CA SER A 26 -46.71 -19.63 20.10
C SER A 26 -46.59 -18.13 20.37
N SER A 27 -47.75 -17.50 20.32
CA SER A 27 -48.09 -16.19 20.82
C SER A 27 -48.03 -16.13 22.35
N SER A 28 -47.50 -15.04 22.89
CA SER A 28 -48.00 -14.45 24.13
C SER A 28 -47.88 -12.93 24.06
N ALA A 29 -49.04 -12.29 23.97
CA ALA A 29 -49.24 -10.86 24.10
C ALA A 29 -49.75 -10.56 25.51
N SER A 30 -49.16 -9.54 26.12
CA SER A 30 -49.68 -8.77 27.27
C SER A 30 -48.63 -7.69 27.56
N GLY A 31 -48.89 -6.40 27.65
CA GLY A 31 -50.10 -5.61 27.59
C GLY A 31 -49.72 -4.15 27.87
N ALA A 32 -50.50 -3.23 27.32
CA ALA A 32 -50.77 -1.83 27.69
C ALA A 32 -49.77 -1.05 28.57
N GLY A 33 -49.45 0.17 28.13
CA GLY A 33 -48.91 1.21 29.02
C GLY A 33 -48.43 2.48 28.32
N ALA A 34 -49.30 3.14 27.56
CA ALA A 34 -49.07 4.51 27.15
C ALA A 34 -49.37 5.44 28.34
N CYS A 35 -48.37 6.19 28.80
CA CYS A 35 -48.54 7.42 29.56
C CYS A 35 -47.40 8.36 29.18
N GLY A 36 -47.76 9.50 28.58
CA GLY A 36 -46.86 10.63 28.43
C GLY A 36 -46.71 11.41 29.74
N VAL A 37 -46.07 12.58 29.59
CA VAL A 37 -45.94 13.68 30.56
C VAL A 37 -44.71 13.58 31.48
N ALA A 38 -43.63 14.26 31.09
CA ALA A 38 -43.26 15.60 31.59
C ALA A 38 -41.74 15.80 31.64
N VAL A 39 -41.31 16.80 30.88
CA VAL A 39 -40.10 17.61 31.11
C VAL A 39 -40.29 18.40 32.41
N PRO A 40 -39.24 18.60 33.21
CA PRO A 40 -39.07 19.86 33.92
C PRO A 40 -37.80 20.56 33.43
N ALA A 41 -38.03 21.71 32.79
CA ALA A 41 -37.07 22.78 32.69
C ALA A 41 -37.28 23.70 33.91
N ALA A 42 -36.19 24.05 34.61
CA ALA A 42 -35.98 25.19 35.51
C ALA A 42 -34.87 24.80 36.51
N ALA A 43 -33.88 25.59 36.88
CA ALA A 43 -33.61 27.00 36.61
C ALA A 43 -32.10 27.24 36.81
N CYS A 44 -31.55 28.14 35.99
CA CYS A 44 -30.37 28.92 36.33
C CYS A 44 -30.65 29.81 37.54
N VAL A 45 -29.64 30.07 38.37
CA VAL A 45 -29.26 31.40 38.92
C VAL A 45 -27.98 31.23 39.80
N PRO A 46 -27.14 32.27 39.91
CA PRO A 46 -25.69 32.13 39.76
C PRO A 46 -24.91 32.39 41.05
N HIS A 47 -23.62 32.02 41.09
CA HIS A 47 -22.68 32.71 41.97
C HIS A 47 -21.25 32.85 41.38
N ARG A 48 -20.98 34.11 41.02
CA ARG A 48 -19.79 34.93 41.33
C ARG A 48 -18.40 34.34 41.12
N ILE A 49 -17.77 34.87 40.07
CA ILE A 49 -16.34 35.15 39.93
C ILE A 49 -15.89 36.12 41.04
N LEU A 50 -14.71 35.89 41.64
CA LEU A 50 -13.58 36.84 41.76
C LEU A 50 -12.34 36.14 42.40
N PRO A 51 -11.11 36.63 42.13
CA PRO A 51 -9.87 35.85 42.12
C PRO A 51 -9.00 36.07 43.36
N LEU A 52 -8.05 35.17 43.65
CA LEU A 52 -6.94 35.51 44.54
C LEU A 52 -5.61 34.83 44.17
N ARG A 53 -4.73 35.67 43.63
CA ARG A 53 -3.30 35.87 43.93
C ARG A 53 -2.38 34.67 44.27
N SER A 54 -1.32 34.64 43.45
CA SER A 54 0.05 34.19 43.71
C SER A 54 0.59 34.44 45.12
N VAL A 55 1.27 33.44 45.69
CA VAL A 55 2.35 33.63 46.67
C VAL A 55 3.48 32.64 46.39
N PHE A 56 4.62 33.20 45.96
CA PHE A 56 5.94 32.61 46.01
C PHE A 56 6.34 32.31 47.46
N ARG A 57 6.93 31.13 47.72
CA ARG A 57 7.90 30.98 48.82
C ARG A 57 9.13 30.19 48.34
N ARG A 58 10.28 30.85 48.52
CA ARG A 58 11.66 30.39 48.29
C ARG A 58 12.19 29.62 49.52
N CYS A 59 13.01 28.60 49.22
CA CYS A 59 14.33 28.21 49.75
C CYS A 59 14.61 28.14 51.27
N PRO A 60 15.50 27.22 51.70
CA PRO A 60 16.94 27.56 51.84
C PRO A 60 17.90 26.40 51.44
N CYS A 61 18.81 26.62 50.49
CA CYS A 61 20.25 26.95 50.61
C CYS A 61 21.22 25.78 50.92
N GLY A 62 22.15 25.56 49.99
CA GLY A 62 23.43 24.85 50.15
C GLY A 62 24.40 25.40 49.10
N VAL A 63 25.41 26.13 49.55
CA VAL A 63 26.31 27.02 48.80
C VAL A 63 27.62 26.29 48.49
N TYR A 64 28.19 26.46 47.29
CA TYR A 64 29.63 26.68 47.12
C TYR A 64 29.94 27.49 45.85
N SER A 65 30.94 28.36 45.97
CA SER A 65 31.16 29.57 45.16
C SER A 65 32.24 29.44 44.09
N SER A 66 31.99 30.19 43.01
CA SER A 66 32.79 30.70 41.89
C SER A 66 34.33 30.77 41.94
N LYS A 67 34.95 30.75 40.73
CA LYS A 67 35.82 31.82 40.21
C LYS A 67 35.94 31.80 38.68
N THR A 68 35.81 33.00 38.10
CA THR A 68 35.89 33.43 36.70
C THR A 68 37.34 33.67 36.22
N ARG A 69 37.59 33.56 34.91
CA ARG A 69 38.34 34.59 34.15
C ARG A 69 38.08 34.50 32.64
N ALA A 70 37.86 35.66 32.03
CA ALA A 70 37.66 35.92 30.61
C ALA A 70 38.91 36.58 29.99
N THR A 71 39.05 36.52 28.66
CA THR A 71 39.70 37.54 27.81
C THR A 71 39.26 37.40 26.34
N ALA A 72 38.75 38.49 25.76
CA ALA A 72 38.70 38.83 24.31
C ALA A 72 40.14 39.11 23.81
N GLU A 73 40.52 39.25 22.54
CA GLU A 73 40.07 40.07 21.39
C GLU A 73 41.15 39.76 20.28
N LEU A 74 40.97 39.81 18.95
CA LEU A 74 40.98 40.99 18.08
C LEU A 74 41.07 40.52 16.61
N ALA A 75 40.47 41.30 15.72
CA ALA A 75 40.52 41.17 14.26
C ALA A 75 41.46 42.22 13.65
N GLU A 76 42.19 41.86 12.59
CA GLU A 76 42.86 42.75 11.62
C GLU A 76 42.88 41.97 10.27
N GLY A 77 42.81 42.53 9.06
CA GLY A 77 42.89 43.89 8.54
C GLY A 77 42.98 43.79 7.00
N ARG A 78 42.48 44.81 6.30
CA ARG A 78 42.24 44.90 4.84
C ARG A 78 43.50 45.13 3.98
N GLU A 79 43.38 44.71 2.71
CA GLU A 79 43.87 45.29 1.43
C GLU A 79 45.32 45.77 1.26
N LEU A 80 45.97 45.31 0.18
CA LEU A 80 46.83 46.14 -0.69
C LEU A 80 46.73 45.69 -2.17
N ARG A 81 46.65 46.69 -3.06
CA ARG A 81 46.44 46.63 -4.51
C ARG A 81 47.76 46.76 -5.30
N GLU A 82 47.71 46.26 -6.54
CA GLU A 82 48.38 46.75 -7.78
C GLU A 82 49.92 46.63 -7.93
N ARG A 83 50.42 45.85 -8.92
CA ARG A 83 50.71 46.29 -10.32
C ARG A 83 51.54 45.28 -11.14
N ALA A 84 51.24 45.29 -12.46
CA ALA A 84 52.11 45.07 -13.63
C ALA A 84 52.28 43.65 -14.24
N GLY A 85 51.89 43.54 -15.52
CA GLY A 85 52.58 42.71 -16.53
C GLY A 85 51.75 41.68 -17.30
N ALA A 86 51.16 42.06 -18.43
CA ALA A 86 50.66 41.15 -19.49
C ALA A 86 51.82 40.58 -20.35
N PRO A 87 51.59 39.77 -21.40
CA PRO A 87 50.81 38.52 -21.54
C PRO A 87 51.69 37.37 -22.12
N ARG A 88 51.29 36.09 -21.99
CA ARG A 88 51.58 35.03 -23.00
C ARG A 88 50.99 33.65 -22.62
N GLY A 89 50.24 33.08 -23.55
CA GLY A 89 50.35 31.66 -23.92
C GLY A 89 49.51 30.63 -23.17
N VAL A 90 48.32 30.37 -23.71
CA VAL A 90 47.56 29.10 -23.78
C VAL A 90 48.19 27.85 -23.14
N ALA A 91 47.49 27.28 -22.15
CA ALA A 91 47.30 25.84 -21.98
C ALA A 91 46.03 25.59 -21.13
N VAL A 92 44.97 25.08 -21.75
CA VAL A 92 43.78 24.57 -21.06
C VAL A 92 44.10 23.16 -20.55
N PRO A 93 43.99 22.85 -19.25
CA PRO A 93 44.01 21.46 -18.80
C PRO A 93 42.64 20.86 -19.12
N SER A 94 42.64 19.95 -20.09
CA SER A 94 41.54 19.00 -20.32
C SER A 94 41.30 18.19 -19.05
N PHE A 95 40.20 18.45 -18.36
CA PHE A 95 39.65 17.51 -17.39
C PHE A 95 38.86 16.45 -18.16
N ALA A 96 39.60 15.51 -18.75
CA ALA A 96 39.09 14.19 -19.07
C ALA A 96 38.88 13.43 -17.74
N GLY A 97 37.81 13.80 -17.03
CA GLY A 97 37.25 12.98 -15.97
C GLY A 97 36.30 12.00 -16.63
N ALA A 98 36.73 10.75 -16.75
CA ALA A 98 35.97 9.67 -17.37
C ALA A 98 34.57 9.57 -16.76
N GLU A 99 33.57 10.01 -17.52
CA GLU A 99 32.21 9.53 -17.39
C GLU A 99 32.27 8.02 -17.56
N LYS A 100 32.04 7.30 -16.46
CA LYS A 100 31.71 5.89 -16.54
C LYS A 100 30.25 5.83 -16.98
N GLU A 101 29.98 6.23 -18.21
CA GLU A 101 28.75 5.84 -18.91
C GLU A 101 28.81 4.31 -18.97
N VAL A 102 28.13 3.67 -18.03
CA VAL A 102 27.63 2.31 -18.27
C VAL A 102 26.83 2.46 -19.56
N SER A 103 27.32 1.88 -20.64
CA SER A 103 26.65 1.90 -21.95
C SER A 103 25.30 1.20 -21.77
N GLN A 104 24.31 1.99 -21.37
CA GLN A 104 22.94 1.56 -21.21
C GLN A 104 22.52 1.03 -22.56
N SER A 105 22.14 -0.25 -22.59
CA SER A 105 21.61 -0.85 -23.80
C SER A 105 20.22 -0.23 -24.00
N LEU A 106 20.16 0.95 -24.63
CA LEU A 106 18.90 1.59 -25.10
C LEU A 106 18.13 0.69 -26.09
N SER A 107 18.54 -0.55 -26.27
CA SER A 107 17.98 -1.54 -27.18
C SER A 107 16.51 -1.81 -26.88
N PHE A 108 16.10 -1.94 -25.61
CA PHE A 108 14.69 -2.14 -25.27
C PHE A 108 13.84 -0.90 -25.58
N LEU A 109 14.32 0.30 -25.24
CA LEU A 109 13.60 1.55 -25.49
C LEU A 109 13.51 1.92 -26.98
N ASN A 110 14.44 1.43 -27.81
CA ASN A 110 14.45 1.67 -29.24
C ASN A 110 13.58 0.68 -30.04
N ALA A 111 13.08 -0.38 -29.41
CA ALA A 111 12.25 -1.38 -30.08
C ALA A 111 10.96 -0.77 -30.63
N GLN A 112 10.68 -0.97 -31.91
CA GLN A 112 9.49 -0.48 -32.61
C GLN A 112 8.45 -1.58 -32.83
N THR A 113 8.81 -2.84 -32.56
CA THR A 113 7.96 -4.01 -32.79
C THR A 113 8.09 -5.03 -31.66
N GLU A 114 7.09 -5.92 -31.55
CA GLU A 114 7.12 -7.08 -30.65
C GLU A 114 8.35 -7.96 -30.94
N GLU A 115 8.63 -8.21 -32.22
CA GLU A 115 9.73 -9.07 -32.66
C GLU A 115 11.09 -8.51 -32.22
N GLU A 116 11.31 -7.20 -32.37
CA GLU A 116 12.52 -6.52 -31.91
C GLU A 116 12.66 -6.59 -30.40
N LEU A 117 11.58 -6.30 -29.66
CA LEU A 117 11.60 -6.32 -28.20
C LEU A 117 11.97 -7.72 -27.66
N LEU A 118 11.34 -8.77 -28.20
CA LEU A 118 11.63 -10.16 -27.82
C LEU A 118 12.99 -10.64 -28.32
N PHE A 119 13.47 -10.11 -29.45
CA PHE A 119 14.83 -10.36 -29.95
C PHE A 119 15.88 -9.78 -29.00
N HIS A 120 15.66 -8.59 -28.44
CA HIS A 120 16.58 -7.98 -27.49
C HIS A 120 16.74 -8.82 -26.22
N ILE A 121 15.67 -9.43 -25.68
CA ILE A 121 15.80 -10.38 -24.56
C ILE A 121 16.80 -11.50 -24.90
N ARG A 122 16.63 -12.15 -26.07
CA ARG A 122 17.51 -13.25 -26.49
C ARG A 122 18.96 -12.77 -26.64
N ARG A 123 19.17 -11.61 -27.25
CA ARG A 123 20.50 -11.03 -27.44
C ARG A 123 21.20 -10.76 -26.10
N GLU A 124 20.49 -10.18 -25.13
CA GLU A 124 21.06 -9.87 -23.81
C GLU A 124 21.40 -11.15 -23.01
N VAL A 125 20.69 -12.26 -23.25
CA VAL A 125 21.07 -13.60 -22.72
C VAL A 125 22.33 -14.13 -23.40
N GLU A 126 22.40 -14.06 -24.73
CA GLU A 126 23.55 -14.57 -25.51
C GLU A 126 24.86 -13.88 -25.14
N ILE A 127 24.82 -12.57 -24.86
CA ILE A 127 25.99 -11.80 -24.41
C ILE A 127 26.22 -11.87 -22.90
N GLY A 128 25.39 -12.65 -22.16
CA GLY A 128 25.57 -12.95 -20.75
C GLY A 128 25.20 -11.84 -19.77
N ARG A 129 24.54 -10.76 -20.22
CA ARG A 129 24.09 -9.67 -19.33
C ARG A 129 22.76 -9.97 -18.65
N LEU A 130 21.91 -10.81 -19.25
CA LEU A 130 20.62 -11.20 -18.69
C LEU A 130 20.59 -12.68 -18.29
N PRO A 131 20.38 -13.02 -17.00
CA PRO A 131 20.23 -14.41 -16.57
C PRO A 131 19.03 -15.10 -17.21
N SER A 132 19.19 -16.36 -17.65
CA SER A 132 18.14 -17.10 -18.37
C SER A 132 16.83 -17.26 -17.59
N ASN A 133 16.90 -17.35 -16.25
CA ASN A 133 15.72 -17.40 -15.39
C ASN A 133 14.95 -16.07 -15.36
N ILE A 134 15.63 -14.94 -15.50
CA ILE A 134 14.97 -13.62 -15.59
C ILE A 134 14.42 -13.42 -17.00
N ALA A 135 15.16 -13.80 -18.04
CA ALA A 135 14.68 -13.76 -19.42
C ALA A 135 13.39 -14.57 -19.62
N ALA A 136 13.30 -15.77 -19.02
CA ALA A 136 12.07 -16.57 -19.04
C ALA A 136 10.88 -15.84 -18.40
N LYS A 137 11.09 -15.14 -17.28
CA LYS A 137 10.06 -14.31 -16.65
C LYS A 137 9.65 -13.13 -17.51
N LEU A 138 10.60 -12.46 -18.18
CA LEU A 138 10.29 -11.34 -19.07
C LEU A 138 9.42 -11.79 -20.25
N HIS A 139 9.72 -12.94 -20.85
CA HIS A 139 8.87 -13.56 -21.87
C HIS A 139 7.47 -13.86 -21.34
N GLU A 140 7.37 -14.48 -20.16
CA GLU A 140 6.07 -14.79 -19.57
C GLU A 140 5.23 -13.53 -19.30
N ILE A 141 5.84 -12.51 -18.67
CA ILE A 141 5.15 -11.27 -18.34
C ILE A 141 4.71 -10.54 -19.60
N TYR A 142 5.53 -10.54 -20.65
CA TYR A 142 5.14 -9.97 -21.94
C TYR A 142 3.83 -10.52 -22.45
N TYR A 143 3.73 -11.85 -22.59
CA TYR A 143 2.54 -12.46 -23.16
C TYR A 143 1.33 -12.31 -22.23
N ASN A 144 1.51 -12.41 -20.91
CA ASN A 144 0.42 -12.21 -19.96
C ASN A 144 -0.08 -10.76 -19.98
N TYR A 145 0.82 -9.78 -19.99
CA TYR A 145 0.49 -8.36 -20.07
C TYR A 145 -0.19 -8.02 -21.40
N ARG A 146 0.41 -8.44 -22.52
CA ARG A 146 -0.14 -8.28 -23.87
C ARG A 146 -1.57 -8.82 -23.96
N ASN A 147 -1.78 -10.05 -23.51
CA ASN A 147 -3.11 -10.68 -23.56
C ASN A 147 -4.11 -9.91 -22.70
N ALA A 148 -3.74 -9.48 -21.50
CA ALA A 148 -4.60 -8.69 -20.62
C ALA A 148 -4.96 -7.32 -21.24
N VAL A 149 -3.99 -6.59 -21.79
CA VAL A 149 -4.24 -5.29 -22.41
C VAL A 149 -5.12 -5.44 -23.65
N HIS A 150 -4.92 -6.47 -24.48
CA HIS A 150 -5.83 -6.74 -25.61
C HIS A 150 -7.26 -7.08 -25.16
N GLN A 151 -7.43 -7.82 -24.05
CA GLN A 151 -8.75 -8.13 -23.49
C GLN A 151 -9.54 -6.88 -23.08
N SER A 152 -8.86 -5.76 -22.78
CA SER A 152 -9.51 -4.49 -22.45
C SER A 152 -10.32 -3.90 -23.61
N GLY A 153 -10.00 -4.28 -24.86
CA GLY A 153 -10.57 -3.70 -26.07
C GLY A 153 -10.10 -2.27 -26.38
N ASN A 154 -9.00 -1.81 -25.75
CA ASN A 154 -8.41 -0.51 -26.03
C ASN A 154 -7.88 -0.46 -27.48
N THR A 155 -8.24 0.59 -28.22
CA THR A 155 -7.82 0.80 -29.61
C THR A 155 -6.31 1.06 -29.74
N GLU A 156 -5.67 1.56 -28.68
CA GLU A 156 -4.23 1.83 -28.60
C GLU A 156 -3.47 0.70 -27.90
N ALA A 157 -4.06 -0.50 -27.80
CA ALA A 157 -3.48 -1.62 -27.06
C ALA A 157 -2.04 -1.94 -27.50
N ASP A 158 -1.76 -2.00 -28.80
CA ASP A 158 -0.43 -2.34 -29.33
C ASP A 158 0.64 -1.33 -28.89
N GLU A 159 0.31 -0.03 -28.96
CA GLU A 159 1.21 1.06 -28.54
C GLU A 159 1.47 1.03 -27.03
N ILE A 160 0.41 0.80 -26.24
CA ILE A 160 0.49 0.66 -24.78
C ILE A 160 1.38 -0.54 -24.41
N ILE A 161 1.17 -1.69 -25.05
CA ILE A 161 1.93 -2.91 -24.81
C ILE A 161 3.40 -2.67 -25.11
N LEU A 162 3.72 -2.16 -26.31
CA LEU A 162 5.09 -1.93 -26.72
C LEU A 162 5.80 -0.95 -25.78
N SER A 163 5.17 0.20 -25.50
CA SER A 163 5.75 1.25 -24.65
C SER A 163 6.00 0.76 -23.21
N ASN A 164 4.98 0.19 -22.57
CA ASN A 164 5.08 -0.24 -21.18
C ASN A 164 6.02 -1.44 -21.02
N MET A 165 6.04 -2.37 -21.95
CA MET A 165 6.94 -3.53 -21.89
C MET A 165 8.39 -3.16 -22.20
N ALA A 166 8.63 -2.24 -23.16
CA ALA A 166 9.95 -1.70 -23.42
C ALA A 166 10.54 -1.02 -22.17
N ALA A 167 9.78 -0.14 -21.54
CA ALA A 167 10.19 0.50 -20.28
C ALA A 167 10.41 -0.54 -19.17
N THR A 168 9.52 -1.52 -19.03
CA THR A 168 9.66 -2.57 -18.01
C THR A 168 10.94 -3.38 -18.21
N PHE A 169 11.24 -3.81 -19.43
CA PHE A 169 12.45 -4.61 -19.70
C PHE A 169 13.73 -3.82 -19.48
N ASP A 170 13.75 -2.57 -19.92
CA ASP A 170 14.85 -1.66 -19.68
C ASP A 170 15.11 -1.44 -18.17
N ARG A 171 14.06 -1.20 -17.38
CA ARG A 171 14.19 -1.01 -15.93
C ARG A 171 14.57 -2.31 -15.20
N VAL A 172 14.06 -3.46 -15.61
CA VAL A 172 14.47 -4.76 -15.03
C VAL A 172 15.92 -5.08 -15.39
N MET A 173 16.37 -4.74 -16.60
CA MET A 173 17.76 -4.91 -17.00
C MET A 173 18.69 -4.09 -16.11
N LEU A 174 18.32 -2.83 -15.83
CA LEU A 174 19.07 -1.98 -14.90
C LEU A 174 19.17 -2.61 -13.51
N GLU A 175 18.09 -3.22 -13.02
CA GLU A 175 18.09 -3.93 -11.72
C GLU A 175 18.92 -5.22 -11.70
N VAL A 176 19.16 -5.84 -12.86
CA VAL A 176 20.07 -6.97 -13.00
C VAL A 176 21.53 -6.50 -13.01
N GLU A 177 21.81 -5.37 -13.63
CA GLU A 177 23.16 -4.80 -13.78
C GLU A 177 23.66 -4.08 -12.53
N ASP A 178 22.79 -3.27 -11.92
CA ASP A 178 23.06 -2.49 -10.71
C ASP A 178 21.84 -2.55 -9.76
N PRO A 179 21.73 -3.63 -8.96
CA PRO A 179 20.54 -3.85 -8.13
C PRO A 179 20.34 -2.74 -7.08
N PHE A 180 19.21 -2.05 -7.13
CA PHE A 180 18.85 -1.06 -6.10
C PHE A 180 18.74 -1.68 -4.70
N SER A 181 19.32 -1.03 -3.68
CA SER A 181 19.25 -1.48 -2.30
C SER A 181 18.26 -0.64 -1.50
N PHE A 182 17.13 -1.25 -1.11
CA PHE A 182 16.08 -0.55 -0.37
C PHE A 182 16.54 -0.18 1.07
N PRO A 183 16.45 1.11 1.45
CA PRO A 183 16.64 1.52 2.84
C PRO A 183 15.46 1.09 3.73
N PRO A 184 15.58 1.17 5.08
CA PRO A 184 14.49 0.81 5.98
C PRO A 184 13.20 1.63 5.75
N HIS A 185 13.35 2.91 5.41
CA HIS A 185 12.32 3.78 4.86
C HIS A 185 12.78 4.28 3.50
N HIS A 186 12.00 3.97 2.46
CA HIS A 186 12.25 4.32 1.07
C HIS A 186 11.23 5.36 0.62
N THR A 187 11.70 6.42 -0.03
CA THR A 187 10.86 7.44 -0.66
C THR A 187 10.81 7.18 -2.16
N ALA A 188 9.62 7.29 -2.75
CA ALA A 188 9.42 7.05 -4.18
C ALA A 188 10.41 7.86 -5.03
N ILE A 189 11.08 7.17 -5.96
CA ILE A 189 12.02 7.81 -6.89
C ILE A 189 11.21 8.42 -8.04
N ARG A 190 11.23 9.74 -8.14
CA ARG A 190 10.50 10.53 -9.15
C ARG A 190 11.42 11.08 -10.26
N GLU A 191 12.73 11.15 -10.02
CA GLU A 191 13.72 11.73 -10.92
C GLU A 191 15.04 10.92 -10.86
N PRO A 192 15.83 10.84 -11.96
CA PRO A 192 15.55 11.38 -13.31
C PRO A 192 14.57 10.52 -14.11
N PHE A 193 14.17 9.37 -13.57
CA PHE A 193 13.11 8.52 -14.11
C PHE A 193 12.00 8.42 -13.08
N ASP A 194 10.77 8.75 -13.47
CA ASP A 194 9.62 8.69 -12.58
C ASP A 194 9.10 7.25 -12.45
N TYR A 195 9.61 6.52 -11.44
CA TYR A 195 9.18 5.14 -11.17
C TYR A 195 7.73 5.06 -10.67
N TYR A 196 7.21 6.13 -10.06
CA TYR A 196 5.81 6.19 -9.64
C TYR A 196 4.92 6.19 -10.89
N MET A 197 5.14 7.13 -11.81
CA MET A 197 4.36 7.22 -13.05
C MET A 197 4.57 6.01 -13.96
N PHE A 198 5.78 5.46 -14.03
CA PHE A 198 6.04 4.18 -14.68
C PHE A 198 5.10 3.07 -14.16
N GLY A 199 5.01 2.93 -12.83
CA GLY A 199 4.09 1.97 -12.23
C GLY A 199 2.62 2.28 -12.52
N GLN A 200 2.20 3.54 -12.35
CA GLN A 200 0.82 3.96 -12.66
C GLN A 200 0.44 3.62 -14.11
N ASN A 201 1.31 3.94 -15.07
CA ASN A 201 1.08 3.72 -16.50
C ASN A 201 1.05 2.23 -16.86
N TYR A 202 1.90 1.42 -16.21
CA TYR A 202 1.91 -0.03 -16.41
C TYR A 202 0.60 -0.68 -15.96
N PHE A 203 0.08 -0.33 -14.77
CA PHE A 203 -1.10 -0.99 -14.20
C PHE A 203 -2.43 -0.42 -14.70
N ARG A 204 -2.48 0.85 -15.13
CA ARG A 204 -3.71 1.49 -15.63
C ARG A 204 -4.47 0.68 -16.69
N PRO A 205 -3.86 0.15 -17.76
CA PRO A 205 -4.60 -0.58 -18.79
C PRO A 205 -5.10 -1.97 -18.34
N LEU A 206 -4.74 -2.40 -17.12
CA LEU A 206 -5.20 -3.67 -16.54
C LEU A 206 -6.47 -3.50 -15.69
N ILE A 207 -6.90 -2.26 -15.44
CA ILE A 207 -8.09 -1.95 -14.63
C ILE A 207 -9.28 -1.63 -15.53
N ASP A 208 -10.37 -2.40 -15.40
CA ASP A 208 -11.67 -2.04 -15.98
C ASP A 208 -12.35 -1.00 -15.10
N PHE A 209 -11.99 0.26 -15.29
CA PHE A 209 -12.57 1.37 -14.53
C PHE A 209 -14.10 1.42 -14.61
N ARG A 210 -14.71 0.95 -15.72
CA ARG A 210 -16.19 0.90 -15.86
C ARG A 210 -16.84 -0.09 -14.89
N LYS A 211 -16.10 -1.10 -14.46
CA LYS A 211 -16.54 -2.13 -13.50
C LYS A 211 -15.77 -2.04 -12.18
N SER A 212 -15.15 -0.90 -11.92
CA SER A 212 -14.44 -0.65 -10.67
C SER A 212 -15.26 0.26 -9.77
N TYR A 213 -15.01 0.27 -8.46
CA TYR A 213 -15.80 1.08 -7.52
C TYR A 213 -14.96 1.57 -6.33
N ILE A 214 -15.31 2.76 -5.82
CA ILE A 214 -14.82 3.28 -4.55
C ILE A 214 -15.97 3.37 -3.55
N GLY A 215 -15.84 2.68 -2.42
CA GLY A 215 -16.71 2.78 -1.26
C GLY A 215 -16.31 3.94 -0.35
N ASN A 216 -17.30 4.73 0.06
CA ASN A 216 -17.18 5.81 1.03
C ASN A 216 -16.11 6.86 0.67
N VAL A 217 -16.14 7.36 -0.57
CA VAL A 217 -15.15 8.34 -1.07
C VAL A 217 -14.99 9.57 -0.15
N SER A 218 -16.06 10.01 0.52
CA SER A 218 -16.03 11.13 1.46
C SER A 218 -15.09 10.91 2.65
N LEU A 219 -14.94 9.66 3.12
CA LEU A 219 -14.04 9.34 4.22
C LEU A 219 -12.57 9.44 3.83
N PHE A 220 -12.22 9.28 2.54
CA PHE A 220 -10.88 9.59 2.05
C PHE A 220 -10.61 11.10 2.11
N HIS A 221 -11.59 11.94 1.75
CA HIS A 221 -11.46 13.39 1.92
C HIS A 221 -11.29 13.77 3.40
N ASP A 222 -12.10 13.18 4.30
CA ASP A 222 -11.98 13.41 5.75
C ASP A 222 -10.62 12.95 6.30
N ALA A 223 -10.02 11.90 5.74
CA ALA A 223 -8.68 11.44 6.10
C ALA A 223 -7.60 12.40 5.58
N GLU A 224 -7.76 12.91 4.36
CA GLU A 224 -6.86 13.89 3.74
C GLU A 224 -6.87 15.23 4.49
N GLU A 225 -8.04 15.68 4.96
CA GLU A 225 -8.14 16.86 5.83
C GLU A 225 -7.35 16.68 7.14
N LYS A 226 -7.41 15.49 7.75
CA LYS A 226 -6.63 15.17 8.96
C LYS A 226 -5.13 15.15 8.67
N LEU A 227 -4.71 14.65 7.50
CA LEU A 227 -3.31 14.72 7.06
C LEU A 227 -2.85 16.17 6.92
N HIS A 228 -3.66 17.05 6.33
CA HIS A 228 -3.37 18.49 6.23
C HIS A 228 -3.31 19.21 7.59
N GLN A 229 -4.02 18.70 8.60
CA GLN A 229 -3.90 19.16 10.00
C GLN A 229 -2.61 18.66 10.68
N GLY A 230 -1.79 17.86 9.98
CA GLY A 230 -0.57 17.27 10.51
C GLY A 230 -0.80 15.98 11.31
N HIS A 231 -2.02 15.43 11.30
CA HIS A 231 -2.30 14.16 11.97
C HIS A 231 -1.75 12.98 11.17
N ASN A 232 -1.58 11.84 11.82
CA ASN A 232 -1.24 10.59 11.14
C ASN A 232 -2.51 9.80 10.81
N VAL A 233 -2.55 9.17 9.63
CA VAL A 233 -3.59 8.26 9.19
C VAL A 233 -2.98 6.88 8.97
N ILE A 234 -3.58 5.86 9.56
CA ILE A 234 -3.19 4.46 9.38
C ILE A 234 -4.36 3.73 8.73
N LEU A 235 -4.10 3.12 7.58
CA LEU A 235 -5.03 2.29 6.84
C LEU A 235 -4.70 0.82 7.12
N ILE A 236 -5.62 0.14 7.80
CA ILE A 236 -5.52 -1.27 8.14
C ILE A 236 -6.28 -2.06 7.09
N SER A 237 -5.57 -2.82 6.27
CA SER A 237 -6.11 -3.36 5.01
C SER A 237 -5.98 -4.88 4.89
N ASN A 238 -6.82 -5.49 4.05
CA ASN A 238 -6.43 -6.75 3.38
C ASN A 238 -5.40 -6.46 2.26
N HIS A 239 -4.89 -7.51 1.62
CA HIS A 239 -3.85 -7.42 0.58
C HIS A 239 -4.09 -8.52 -0.44
N GLN A 240 -4.11 -8.23 -1.74
CA GLN A 240 -4.47 -9.23 -2.76
C GLN A 240 -3.37 -9.47 -3.79
N THR A 241 -2.69 -8.42 -4.24
CA THR A 241 -1.72 -8.49 -5.33
C THR A 241 -0.44 -7.71 -5.01
N GLU A 242 0.64 -7.96 -5.76
CA GLU A 242 1.84 -7.10 -5.68
C GLU A 242 1.55 -5.68 -6.22
N ALA A 243 0.47 -5.51 -6.98
CA ALA A 243 0.05 -4.27 -7.63
C ALA A 243 -0.85 -3.39 -6.74
N ASP A 244 -1.20 -3.83 -5.52
CA ASP A 244 -2.10 -3.11 -4.62
C ASP A 244 -1.74 -1.62 -4.46
N PRO A 245 -0.46 -1.22 -4.27
CA PRO A 245 -0.11 0.19 -4.19
C PRO A 245 -0.51 1.00 -5.43
N ALA A 246 -0.31 0.45 -6.62
CA ALA A 246 -0.67 1.11 -7.87
C ALA A 246 -2.18 1.18 -8.05
N ILE A 247 -2.90 0.11 -7.71
CA ILE A 247 -4.36 0.04 -7.84
C ILE A 247 -5.02 1.04 -6.89
N ILE A 248 -4.61 1.10 -5.62
CA ILE A 248 -5.08 2.10 -4.66
C ILE A 248 -4.83 3.51 -5.19
N SER A 249 -3.61 3.77 -5.69
CA SER A 249 -3.22 5.08 -6.20
C SER A 249 -4.07 5.48 -7.42
N LEU A 250 -4.27 4.56 -8.37
CA LEU A 250 -5.07 4.78 -9.59
C LEU A 250 -6.54 5.06 -9.28
N LEU A 251 -7.12 4.40 -8.27
CA LEU A 251 -8.50 4.66 -7.87
C LEU A 251 -8.66 6.02 -7.19
N LEU A 252 -7.66 6.48 -6.43
CA LEU A 252 -7.71 7.73 -5.68
C LEU A 252 -7.12 8.94 -6.41
N GLU A 253 -6.49 8.78 -7.57
CA GLU A 253 -5.70 9.85 -8.22
C GLU A 253 -6.48 11.13 -8.54
N LYS A 254 -7.79 11.02 -8.78
CA LYS A 254 -8.65 12.18 -9.09
C LYS A 254 -9.28 12.81 -7.84
N THR A 255 -9.55 12.02 -6.80
CA THR A 255 -10.33 12.45 -5.64
C THR A 255 -9.47 12.75 -4.42
N SER A 256 -8.39 11.98 -4.22
CA SER A 256 -7.46 12.12 -3.11
C SER A 256 -6.01 11.97 -3.59
N PRO A 257 -5.52 12.91 -4.42
CA PRO A 257 -4.18 12.84 -5.00
C PRO A 257 -3.07 12.88 -3.93
N TYR A 258 -3.27 13.59 -2.81
CA TYR A 258 -2.27 13.59 -1.75
C TYR A 258 -2.08 12.19 -1.17
N ILE A 259 -3.17 11.47 -0.89
CA ILE A 259 -3.12 10.09 -0.42
C ILE A 259 -2.50 9.19 -1.51
N SER A 260 -2.90 9.35 -2.77
CA SER A 260 -2.40 8.55 -3.90
C SER A 260 -0.88 8.62 -4.07
N GLU A 261 -0.26 9.79 -3.88
CA GLU A 261 1.18 9.97 -4.09
C GLU A 261 2.02 9.82 -2.81
N ASN A 262 1.45 10.07 -1.63
CA ASN A 262 2.20 10.15 -0.36
C ASN A 262 1.99 8.93 0.56
N MET A 263 1.11 7.99 0.20
CA MET A 263 0.92 6.76 0.97
C MET A 263 2.21 5.96 1.10
N THR A 264 2.54 5.61 2.34
CA THR A 264 3.68 4.76 2.69
C THR A 264 3.21 3.34 2.97
N PHE A 265 3.69 2.38 2.18
CA PHE A 265 3.28 0.98 2.27
C PHE A 265 4.26 0.19 3.14
N VAL A 266 3.76 -0.50 4.15
CA VAL A 266 4.55 -1.49 4.90
C VAL A 266 4.71 -2.74 4.03
N ALA A 267 5.88 -2.88 3.40
CA ALA A 267 6.11 -3.85 2.32
C ALA A 267 7.09 -4.96 2.71
N GLY A 268 6.78 -6.17 2.23
CA GLY A 268 7.54 -7.41 2.44
C GLY A 268 8.84 -7.49 1.63
N ASP A 269 9.68 -8.48 1.95
CA ASP A 269 10.99 -8.68 1.34
C ASP A 269 10.97 -9.09 -0.14
N ARG A 270 9.90 -9.74 -0.62
CA ARG A 270 9.84 -10.24 -2.00
C ARG A 270 9.80 -9.13 -3.04
N VAL A 271 8.94 -8.13 -2.84
CA VAL A 271 8.76 -7.02 -3.78
C VAL A 271 9.97 -6.07 -3.83
N VAL A 272 10.85 -6.14 -2.83
CA VAL A 272 12.11 -5.36 -2.76
C VAL A 272 13.34 -6.18 -3.16
N THR A 273 13.18 -7.47 -3.47
CA THR A 273 14.29 -8.37 -3.87
C THR A 273 14.13 -8.98 -5.27
N ASP A 274 12.92 -9.25 -5.76
CA ASP A 274 12.70 -9.76 -7.12
C ASP A 274 13.02 -8.67 -8.15
N PRO A 275 14.02 -8.84 -9.03
CA PRO A 275 14.40 -7.83 -10.03
C PRO A 275 13.25 -7.37 -10.92
N VAL A 276 12.23 -8.21 -11.10
CA VAL A 276 11.01 -7.87 -11.86
C VAL A 276 10.10 -6.89 -11.09
N CYS A 277 10.00 -7.02 -9.77
CA CYS A 277 9.15 -6.15 -8.93
C CYS A 277 9.83 -4.83 -8.59
N LYS A 278 11.16 -4.86 -8.42
CA LYS A 278 11.92 -3.74 -7.87
C LYS A 278 11.64 -2.41 -8.58
N PRO A 279 11.56 -2.33 -9.92
CA PRO A 279 11.20 -1.09 -10.60
C PRO A 279 9.86 -0.50 -10.11
N PHE A 280 8.84 -1.34 -9.91
CA PHE A 280 7.53 -0.89 -9.40
C PHE A 280 7.61 -0.45 -7.94
N SER A 281 8.39 -1.17 -7.12
CA SER A 281 8.62 -0.83 -5.71
C SER A 281 9.43 0.46 -5.53
N MET A 282 10.37 0.75 -6.43
CA MET A 282 11.17 1.99 -6.42
C MET A 282 10.28 3.24 -6.56
N GLY A 283 9.13 3.11 -7.22
CA GLY A 283 8.15 4.17 -7.40
C GLY A 283 7.17 4.38 -6.25
N ARG A 284 7.35 3.73 -5.09
CA ARG A 284 6.44 3.83 -3.94
C ARG A 284 7.17 4.28 -2.70
N ASN A 285 6.46 4.92 -1.77
CA ASN A 285 7.00 5.14 -0.42
C ASN A 285 6.83 3.84 0.37
N LEU A 286 7.90 3.32 0.97
CA LEU A 286 7.88 2.01 1.63
C LEU A 286 8.51 2.08 3.02
N VAL A 287 7.94 1.34 3.97
CA VAL A 287 8.67 0.86 5.14
C VAL A 287 8.98 -0.61 4.90
N CYS A 288 10.25 -0.92 4.67
CA CYS A 288 10.69 -2.25 4.24
C CYS A 288 10.83 -3.19 5.43
N VAL A 289 9.99 -4.23 5.49
CA VAL A 289 9.98 -5.22 6.58
C VAL A 289 10.03 -6.64 6.03
N TYR A 290 10.70 -7.53 6.75
CA TYR A 290 10.59 -8.97 6.53
C TYR A 290 9.31 -9.49 7.18
N SER A 291 8.47 -10.17 6.39
CA SER A 291 7.24 -10.77 6.91
C SER A 291 7.55 -11.83 7.95
N LYS A 292 6.73 -11.90 9.01
CA LYS A 292 6.79 -12.98 10.00
C LYS A 292 6.64 -14.35 9.34
N LYS A 293 5.85 -14.44 8.26
CA LYS A 293 5.61 -15.69 7.50
C LYS A 293 6.90 -16.27 6.90
N HIS A 294 7.87 -15.43 6.55
CA HIS A 294 9.12 -15.80 5.88
C HIS A 294 10.37 -15.60 6.75
N MET A 295 10.19 -15.33 8.04
CA MET A 295 11.28 -15.03 8.96
C MET A 295 12.25 -16.20 9.11
N TYR A 296 11.73 -17.43 9.06
CA TYR A 296 12.49 -18.67 9.32
C TYR A 296 12.62 -19.56 8.08
N ASP A 297 12.29 -19.07 6.89
CA ASP A 297 12.48 -19.82 5.64
C ASP A 297 13.95 -20.24 5.45
N ILE A 298 14.87 -19.37 5.88
CA ILE A 298 16.31 -19.62 5.99
C ILE A 298 16.71 -19.24 7.43
N PRO A 299 16.80 -20.20 8.36
CA PRO A 299 17.02 -19.92 9.79
C PRO A 299 18.25 -19.05 10.08
N GLU A 300 19.31 -19.20 9.29
CA GLU A 300 20.57 -18.45 9.41
C GLU A 300 20.39 -16.95 9.17
N LEU A 301 19.37 -16.56 8.41
CA LEU A 301 19.06 -15.16 8.10
C LEU A 301 18.09 -14.53 9.11
N ALA A 302 17.47 -15.30 10.00
CA ALA A 302 16.41 -14.82 10.89
C ALA A 302 16.87 -13.65 11.78
N GLU A 303 18.08 -13.74 12.33
CA GLU A 303 18.63 -12.67 13.19
C GLU A 303 18.90 -11.38 12.40
N MET A 304 19.43 -11.51 11.18
CA MET A 304 19.62 -10.37 10.28
C MET A 304 18.27 -9.71 9.94
N LYS A 305 17.26 -10.51 9.59
CA LYS A 305 15.89 -10.04 9.28
C LYS A 305 15.26 -9.31 10.47
N ARG A 306 15.38 -9.84 11.69
CA ARG A 306 14.88 -9.17 12.91
C ARG A 306 15.56 -7.82 13.16
N ARG A 307 16.88 -7.73 12.97
CA ARG A 307 17.63 -6.47 13.10
C ARG A 307 17.21 -5.46 12.04
N ALA A 308 16.99 -5.90 10.80
CA ALA A 308 16.46 -5.05 9.74
C ALA A 308 15.08 -4.50 10.11
N ASN A 309 14.13 -5.36 10.53
CA ASN A 309 12.81 -4.92 10.97
C ASN A 309 12.88 -3.94 12.15
N THR A 310 13.79 -4.16 13.10
CA THR A 310 13.99 -3.23 14.22
C THR A 310 14.42 -1.84 13.74
N ARG A 311 15.23 -1.75 12.68
CA ARG A 311 15.59 -0.45 12.07
C ARG A 311 14.39 0.18 11.37
N SER A 312 13.65 -0.58 10.57
CA SER A 312 12.47 -0.07 9.85
C SER A 312 11.38 0.43 10.80
N LEU A 313 11.12 -0.28 11.90
CA LEU A 313 10.17 0.17 12.92
C LEU A 313 10.63 1.44 13.65
N LYS A 314 11.95 1.65 13.81
CA LYS A 314 12.50 2.90 14.35
C LYS A 314 12.29 4.05 13.39
N GLU A 315 12.57 3.87 12.09
CA GLU A 315 12.31 4.88 11.07
C GLU A 315 10.81 5.23 11.01
N MET A 316 9.93 4.22 11.04
CA MET A 316 8.48 4.44 11.08
C MET A 316 8.04 5.23 12.31
N ALA A 317 8.62 4.97 13.48
CA ALA A 317 8.37 5.77 14.68
C ALA A 317 8.84 7.23 14.52
N LEU A 318 9.96 7.46 13.84
CA LEU A 318 10.45 8.80 13.54
C LEU A 318 9.54 9.53 12.56
N LEU A 319 9.07 8.85 11.50
CA LEU A 319 8.08 9.39 10.56
C LEU A 319 6.78 9.79 11.26
N LEU A 320 6.22 8.91 12.08
CA LEU A 320 4.99 9.23 12.81
C LEU A 320 5.15 10.46 13.72
N ARG A 321 6.34 10.71 14.27
CA ARG A 321 6.63 11.90 15.08
C ARG A 321 6.70 13.19 14.26
N THR A 322 6.91 13.13 12.95
CA THR A 322 6.84 14.33 12.10
C THR A 322 5.41 14.77 11.81
N GLY A 323 4.44 13.84 11.92
CA GLY A 323 3.04 14.07 11.58
C GLY A 323 2.78 14.07 10.07
N GLY A 324 1.51 14.15 9.68
CA GLY A 324 1.08 14.16 8.29
C GLY A 324 1.35 12.86 7.52
N GLN A 325 1.57 11.73 8.22
CA GLN A 325 1.89 10.46 7.58
C GLN A 325 0.62 9.68 7.24
N VAL A 326 0.53 9.17 6.01
CA VAL A 326 -0.46 8.14 5.63
C VAL A 326 0.25 6.80 5.45
N ILE A 327 -0.08 5.84 6.31
CA ILE A 327 0.56 4.51 6.33
C ILE A 327 -0.46 3.45 5.98
N TRP A 328 -0.15 2.62 4.98
CA TRP A 328 -0.90 1.40 4.67
C TRP A 328 -0.18 0.18 5.22
N ILE A 329 -0.93 -0.70 5.87
CA ILE A 329 -0.43 -1.98 6.38
C ILE A 329 -1.48 -3.07 6.21
N ALA A 330 -1.02 -4.25 5.80
CA ALA A 330 -1.82 -5.48 5.79
C ALA A 330 -1.39 -6.40 6.96
N PRO A 331 -2.12 -6.42 8.09
CA PRO A 331 -1.70 -7.18 9.27
C PRO A 331 -1.68 -8.69 9.06
N SER A 332 -2.39 -9.21 8.06
CA SER A 332 -2.31 -10.63 7.66
C SER A 332 -0.90 -11.04 7.22
N GLY A 333 -0.05 -10.07 6.86
CA GLY A 333 1.36 -10.27 6.50
C GLY A 333 1.59 -10.97 5.15
N GLY A 334 0.55 -11.12 4.33
CA GLY A 334 0.66 -11.64 2.96
C GLY A 334 -0.67 -11.53 2.21
N ARG A 335 -0.62 -11.79 0.90
CA ARG A 335 -1.80 -11.71 0.01
C ARG A 335 -2.89 -12.73 0.41
N ASP A 336 -4.15 -12.39 0.16
CA ASP A 336 -5.31 -13.25 0.29
C ASP A 336 -5.17 -14.49 -0.61
N ARG A 337 -5.84 -15.58 -0.24
CA ARG A 337 -5.86 -16.82 -1.02
C ARG A 337 -7.28 -17.37 -1.07
N PRO A 338 -7.69 -17.99 -2.20
CA PRO A 338 -8.91 -18.77 -2.24
C PRO A 338 -8.89 -19.87 -1.19
N ASP A 339 -10.02 -20.09 -0.53
CA ASP A 339 -10.20 -21.24 0.35
C ASP A 339 -9.99 -22.55 -0.46
N PRO A 340 -9.16 -23.49 0.02
CA PRO A 340 -8.85 -24.71 -0.74
C PRO A 340 -10.05 -25.65 -0.98
N GLN A 341 -11.11 -25.54 -0.17
CA GLN A 341 -12.30 -26.39 -0.24
C GLN A 341 -13.42 -25.72 -1.05
N THR A 342 -13.67 -24.44 -0.81
CA THR A 342 -14.78 -23.71 -1.46
C THR A 342 -14.35 -22.95 -2.72
N GLY A 343 -13.06 -22.65 -2.86
CA GLY A 343 -12.53 -21.77 -3.89
C GLY A 343 -12.86 -20.30 -3.68
N GLU A 344 -13.49 -19.95 -2.56
CA GLU A 344 -13.92 -18.58 -2.27
C GLU A 344 -12.75 -17.71 -1.82
N LEU A 345 -12.64 -16.52 -2.39
CA LEU A 345 -11.63 -15.54 -2.01
C LEU A 345 -12.21 -14.57 -0.96
N TYR A 346 -11.51 -14.42 0.16
CA TYR A 346 -11.88 -13.53 1.25
C TYR A 346 -10.63 -12.94 1.91
N PRO A 347 -10.73 -11.76 2.57
CA PRO A 347 -9.64 -11.20 3.37
C PRO A 347 -9.02 -12.22 4.33
N ALA A 348 -7.70 -12.32 4.34
CA ALA A 348 -6.98 -13.18 5.26
C ALA A 348 -6.99 -12.60 6.69
N ALA A 349 -7.12 -13.47 7.69
CA ALA A 349 -7.15 -13.09 9.10
C ALA A 349 -5.95 -12.20 9.50
N PHE A 350 -6.22 -11.18 10.31
CA PHE A 350 -5.22 -10.27 10.82
C PHE A 350 -4.40 -10.87 11.96
N ASP A 351 -3.11 -10.54 11.99
CA ASP A 351 -2.28 -10.72 13.19
C ASP A 351 -2.53 -9.56 14.16
N ALA A 352 -3.31 -9.81 15.22
CA ALA A 352 -3.65 -8.82 16.23
C ALA A 352 -2.42 -8.16 16.87
N ALA A 353 -1.30 -8.88 16.99
CA ALA A 353 -0.06 -8.31 17.48
C ALA A 353 0.49 -7.25 16.51
N SER A 354 0.35 -7.45 15.19
CA SER A 354 0.76 -6.48 14.18
C SER A 354 -0.13 -5.24 14.19
N VAL A 355 -1.45 -5.40 14.30
CA VAL A 355 -2.41 -4.28 14.48
C VAL A 355 -2.07 -3.46 15.73
N ASN A 356 -1.85 -4.13 16.86
CA ASN A 356 -1.53 -3.46 18.11
C ASN A 356 -0.16 -2.77 18.06
N ASN A 357 0.83 -3.33 17.36
CA ASN A 357 2.15 -2.71 17.22
C ASN A 357 2.09 -1.38 16.46
N ILE A 358 1.40 -1.31 15.31
CA ILE A 358 1.31 -0.06 14.55
C ILE A 358 0.52 1.01 15.33
N ARG A 359 -0.56 0.61 15.99
CA ARG A 359 -1.31 1.50 16.89
C ARG A 359 -0.42 2.07 17.99
N ARG A 360 0.32 1.21 18.70
CA ARG A 360 1.22 1.66 19.79
C ARG A 360 2.26 2.64 19.26
N LEU A 361 2.84 2.40 18.08
CA LEU A 361 3.81 3.32 17.49
C LEU A 361 3.19 4.69 17.22
N ALA A 362 1.95 4.74 16.72
CA ALA A 362 1.23 5.98 16.50
C ALA A 362 0.86 6.71 17.81
N ASP A 363 0.41 5.99 18.82
CA ASP A 363 0.07 6.58 20.13
C ASP A 363 1.30 7.21 20.82
N HIS A 364 2.49 6.65 20.61
CA HIS A 364 3.74 7.18 21.18
C HIS A 364 4.39 8.27 20.33
N ALA A 365 3.78 8.65 19.20
CA ALA A 365 4.31 9.67 18.30
C ALA A 365 4.13 11.11 18.83
N ASN A 366 3.27 11.31 19.83
CA ASN A 366 2.84 12.64 20.30
C ASN A 366 2.20 13.50 19.20
N VAL A 367 1.57 12.86 18.22
CA VAL A 367 0.80 13.48 17.13
C VAL A 367 -0.55 12.77 17.07
N PRO A 368 -1.68 13.48 16.89
CA PRO A 368 -2.98 12.84 16.74
C PRO A 368 -2.96 11.80 15.62
N ARG A 369 -3.65 10.68 15.84
CA ARG A 369 -3.62 9.51 14.95
C ARG A 369 -5.03 8.99 14.71
N HIS A 370 -5.26 8.52 13.48
CA HIS A 370 -6.52 7.98 13.04
C HIS A 370 -6.33 6.63 12.39
N ILE A 371 -7.15 5.64 12.75
CA ILE A 371 -7.04 4.27 12.25
C ILE A 371 -8.32 3.90 11.53
N TYR A 372 -8.21 3.60 10.23
CA TYR A 372 -9.34 3.26 9.38
C TYR A 372 -9.19 1.83 8.84
N PRO A 373 -10.26 1.03 8.84
CA PRO A 373 -10.30 -0.23 8.11
C PRO A 373 -10.46 0.06 6.61
N LEU A 374 -9.62 -0.57 5.79
CA LEU A 374 -9.59 -0.43 4.34
C LEU A 374 -9.79 -1.79 3.68
N SER A 375 -10.67 -1.87 2.68
CA SER A 375 -10.91 -3.10 1.93
C SER A 375 -10.52 -2.93 0.46
N LEU A 376 -9.87 -3.93 -0.08
CA LEU A 376 -9.35 -3.95 -1.45
C LEU A 376 -9.77 -5.24 -2.16
N LEU A 377 -10.33 -5.09 -3.36
CA LEU A 377 -10.68 -6.16 -4.28
C LEU A 377 -9.96 -5.94 -5.61
N CYS A 378 -8.92 -6.72 -5.89
CA CYS A 378 -8.16 -6.64 -7.13
C CYS A 378 -7.42 -7.95 -7.49
N TYR A 379 -7.72 -9.06 -6.81
CA TYR A 379 -7.05 -10.34 -6.98
C TYR A 379 -6.88 -10.76 -8.45
N ASP A 380 -7.91 -10.64 -9.28
CA ASP A 380 -7.87 -11.08 -10.68
C ASP A 380 -6.88 -10.32 -11.54
N VAL A 381 -6.52 -9.07 -11.19
CA VAL A 381 -5.57 -8.27 -11.96
C VAL A 381 -4.19 -8.92 -11.98
N MET A 382 -3.75 -9.42 -10.83
CA MET A 382 -2.44 -10.07 -10.69
C MET A 382 -2.43 -11.05 -9.51
N PRO A 383 -3.11 -12.19 -9.63
CA PRO A 383 -3.32 -13.09 -8.51
C PRO A 383 -1.99 -13.72 -8.06
N PRO A 384 -1.83 -13.96 -6.75
CA PRO A 384 -0.72 -14.74 -6.24
C PRO A 384 -0.78 -16.19 -6.74
N PRO A 385 0.35 -16.91 -6.75
CA PRO A 385 0.34 -18.35 -6.95
C PRO A 385 -0.57 -19.07 -5.93
N PRO A 386 -1.19 -20.20 -6.31
CA PRO A 386 -2.09 -20.96 -5.43
C PRO A 386 -1.45 -21.39 -4.11
N GLN A 387 -0.14 -21.66 -4.12
CA GLN A 387 0.65 -21.98 -2.94
C GLN A 387 1.67 -20.90 -2.65
N VAL A 388 2.00 -20.73 -1.38
CA VAL A 388 3.08 -19.82 -0.97
C VAL A 388 4.41 -20.42 -1.42
N GLU A 389 4.98 -19.89 -2.49
CA GLU A 389 6.28 -20.33 -3.00
C GLU A 389 7.39 -19.90 -2.04
N LYS A 390 8.43 -20.74 -1.83
CA LYS A 390 9.58 -20.40 -0.97
C LYS A 390 10.69 -19.64 -1.72
N LYS A 391 10.73 -19.75 -3.04
CA LYS A 391 11.75 -19.10 -3.88
C LYS A 391 11.24 -17.74 -4.35
N ILE A 392 12.18 -16.80 -4.54
CA ILE A 392 11.88 -15.50 -5.15
C ILE A 392 11.65 -15.71 -6.64
N GLY A 393 10.62 -15.05 -7.19
CA GLY A 393 10.30 -15.13 -8.60
C GLY A 393 9.06 -15.95 -8.92
N GLU A 394 7.96 -15.58 -8.28
CA GLU A 394 6.66 -16.19 -8.48
C GLU A 394 6.18 -16.02 -9.93
N ARG A 395 5.43 -17.00 -10.42
CA ARG A 395 4.74 -16.92 -11.71
C ARG A 395 3.68 -15.81 -11.65
N ARG A 396 3.69 -14.89 -12.63
CA ARG A 396 2.75 -13.76 -12.68
C ARG A 396 1.72 -13.98 -13.77
N VAL A 397 0.49 -14.32 -13.37
CA VAL A 397 -0.68 -14.26 -14.24
C VAL A 397 -1.22 -12.82 -14.18
N ILE A 398 -1.62 -12.28 -15.32
CA ILE A 398 -2.11 -10.90 -15.44
C ILE A 398 -3.43 -10.95 -16.21
N SER A 399 -4.43 -10.20 -15.76
CA SER A 399 -5.71 -10.06 -16.47
C SER A 399 -6.24 -8.63 -16.42
N PHE A 400 -7.16 -8.31 -17.33
CA PHE A 400 -7.93 -7.06 -17.29
C PHE A 400 -9.21 -7.29 -16.48
N HIS A 401 -9.36 -6.58 -15.37
CA HIS A 401 -10.49 -6.79 -14.47
C HIS A 401 -10.95 -5.53 -13.73
N GLY A 402 -12.21 -5.50 -13.31
CA GLY A 402 -12.73 -4.49 -12.40
C GLY A 402 -12.16 -4.67 -10.99
N VAL A 403 -11.96 -3.57 -10.28
CA VAL A 403 -11.38 -3.55 -8.93
C VAL A 403 -12.23 -2.74 -7.95
N GLY A 404 -12.05 -2.95 -6.66
CA GLY A 404 -12.76 -2.26 -5.60
C GLY A 404 -11.81 -1.72 -4.54
N LEU A 405 -12.09 -0.52 -4.04
CA LEU A 405 -11.45 0.05 -2.87
C LEU A 405 -12.54 0.63 -1.96
N SER A 406 -12.52 0.34 -0.66
CA SER A 406 -13.47 0.92 0.28
C SER A 406 -12.76 1.27 1.58
N ILE A 407 -13.19 2.36 2.20
CA ILE A 407 -12.75 2.76 3.54
C ILE A 407 -13.96 2.77 4.50
N GLY A 408 -13.77 2.24 5.70
CA GLY A 408 -14.77 2.27 6.76
C GLY A 408 -14.54 3.45 7.72
N PRO A 409 -15.47 3.70 8.66
CA PRO A 409 -15.30 4.73 9.68
C PRO A 409 -14.05 4.48 10.55
N GLU A 410 -13.53 5.55 11.16
CA GLU A 410 -12.45 5.44 12.13
C GLU A 410 -12.85 4.53 13.30
N VAL A 411 -11.95 3.64 13.71
CA VAL A 411 -12.15 2.76 14.86
C VAL A 411 -11.29 3.27 16.02
N ASP A 412 -11.95 3.73 17.09
CA ASP A 412 -11.27 4.23 18.28
C ASP A 412 -11.13 3.15 19.36
N LEU A 413 -9.88 2.83 19.73
CA LEU A 413 -9.58 1.87 20.80
C LEU A 413 -10.09 2.33 22.17
N ASP A 414 -10.10 3.62 22.47
CA ASP A 414 -10.43 4.10 23.83
C ASP A 414 -11.88 3.72 24.19
N GLY A 415 -12.78 3.72 23.20
CA GLY A 415 -14.13 3.18 23.34
C GLY A 415 -14.19 1.66 23.63
N PHE A 416 -13.27 0.86 23.08
CA PHE A 416 -13.19 -0.58 23.37
C PHE A 416 -12.53 -0.85 24.71
N ALA A 417 -11.46 -0.15 25.06
CA ALA A 417 -10.73 -0.33 26.31
C ALA A 417 -11.60 0.00 27.54
N ALA A 418 -12.52 0.97 27.42
CA ALA A 418 -13.47 1.28 28.49
C ALA A 418 -14.45 0.13 28.81
N ASN A 419 -14.68 -0.79 27.86
CA ASN A 419 -15.64 -1.89 27.99
C ASN A 419 -15.01 -3.23 28.40
N HIS A 420 -13.68 -3.29 28.55
CA HIS A 420 -12.97 -4.53 28.86
C HIS A 420 -12.06 -4.35 30.09
N SER A 421 -12.12 -5.30 31.01
CA SER A 421 -11.25 -5.33 32.20
C SER A 421 -9.84 -5.86 31.89
N ASN A 422 -9.67 -6.55 30.75
CA ASN A 422 -8.43 -7.17 30.31
C ASN A 422 -7.83 -6.45 29.08
N ALA A 423 -6.58 -6.01 29.20
CA ALA A 423 -5.87 -5.32 28.13
C ALA A 423 -5.55 -6.20 26.91
N GLU A 424 -5.43 -7.52 27.06
CA GLU A 424 -5.26 -8.42 25.89
C GLU A 424 -6.58 -8.60 25.14
N GLU A 425 -7.69 -8.77 25.85
CA GLU A 425 -9.02 -8.89 25.26
C GLU A 425 -9.42 -7.62 24.49
N ALA A 426 -9.08 -6.44 25.01
CA ALA A 426 -9.29 -5.17 24.30
C ALA A 426 -8.52 -5.11 22.96
N LYS A 427 -7.30 -5.68 22.89
CA LYS A 427 -6.50 -5.69 21.65
C LYS A 427 -7.08 -6.64 20.61
N GLU A 428 -7.48 -7.83 21.04
CA GLU A 428 -8.12 -8.81 20.15
C GLU A 428 -9.44 -8.26 19.62
N THR A 429 -10.26 -7.66 20.48
CA THR A 429 -11.55 -7.05 20.08
C THR A 429 -11.35 -5.89 19.11
N PHE A 430 -10.34 -5.05 19.33
CA PHE A 430 -10.00 -3.95 18.41
C PHE A 430 -9.54 -4.47 17.04
N SER A 431 -8.68 -5.50 17.03
CA SER A 431 -8.24 -6.14 15.79
C SER A 431 -9.40 -6.81 15.06
N ALA A 432 -10.31 -7.46 15.79
CA ALA A 432 -11.50 -8.10 15.24
C ALA A 432 -12.45 -7.06 14.63
N ALA A 433 -12.72 -5.94 15.32
CA ALA A 433 -13.59 -4.88 14.80
C ALA A 433 -13.07 -4.28 13.47
N LEU A 434 -11.76 -4.08 13.35
CA LEU A 434 -11.13 -3.65 12.10
C LEU A 434 -11.29 -4.72 11.01
N TYR A 435 -11.01 -5.99 11.33
CA TYR A 435 -11.12 -7.10 10.41
C TYR A 435 -12.56 -7.28 9.91
N ASP A 436 -13.54 -7.30 10.81
CA ASP A 436 -14.96 -7.44 10.50
C ASP A 436 -15.43 -6.30 9.57
N SER A 437 -14.97 -5.07 9.81
CA SER A 437 -15.27 -3.94 8.92
C SER A 437 -14.63 -4.10 7.54
N VAL A 438 -13.39 -4.59 7.44
CA VAL A 438 -12.73 -4.88 6.15
C VAL A 438 -13.51 -5.95 5.38
N CYS A 439 -13.97 -6.99 6.07
CA CYS A 439 -14.77 -8.08 5.54
C CYS A 439 -16.15 -7.61 5.03
N GLU A 440 -16.89 -6.83 5.82
CA GLU A 440 -18.18 -6.24 5.41
C GLU A 440 -18.03 -5.38 4.15
N GLN A 441 -17.01 -4.53 4.13
CA GLN A 441 -16.70 -3.71 2.96
C GLN A 441 -16.31 -4.56 1.74
N TYR A 442 -15.56 -5.64 1.96
CA TYR A 442 -15.14 -6.56 0.90
C TYR A 442 -16.34 -7.22 0.24
N ASP A 443 -17.33 -7.65 1.02
CA ASP A 443 -18.56 -8.26 0.50
C ASP A 443 -19.34 -7.30 -0.40
N VAL A 444 -19.43 -6.02 -0.04
CA VAL A 444 -20.05 -5.00 -0.89
C VAL A 444 -19.29 -4.83 -2.21
N LEU A 445 -17.96 -4.74 -2.16
CA LEU A 445 -17.13 -4.65 -3.36
C LEU A 445 -17.28 -5.90 -4.25
N LYS A 446 -17.32 -7.09 -3.63
CA LYS A 446 -17.51 -8.37 -4.28
C LYS A 446 -18.82 -8.41 -5.04
N SER A 447 -19.92 -7.99 -4.42
CA SER A 447 -21.23 -7.92 -5.09
C SER A 447 -21.28 -6.86 -6.19
N ALA A 448 -20.58 -5.74 -6.02
CA ALA A 448 -20.50 -4.72 -7.07
C ALA A 448 -19.77 -5.23 -8.33
N VAL A 449 -18.63 -5.91 -8.13
CA VAL A 449 -17.70 -6.31 -9.20
C VAL A 449 -18.08 -7.68 -9.78
N TYR A 450 -18.11 -8.73 -8.97
CA TYR A 450 -18.32 -10.12 -9.42
C TYR A 450 -19.78 -10.47 -9.63
N ASP A 451 -20.69 -10.00 -8.77
CA ASP A 451 -22.13 -10.23 -8.95
C ASP A 451 -22.78 -9.19 -9.88
N HIS A 452 -21.98 -8.27 -10.43
CA HIS A 452 -22.38 -7.26 -11.40
C HIS A 452 -23.51 -6.32 -10.94
N GLN A 453 -23.66 -6.12 -9.64
CA GLN A 453 -24.66 -5.21 -9.09
C GLN A 453 -24.26 -3.74 -9.23
N GLY A 454 -22.97 -3.47 -9.47
CA GLY A 454 -22.39 -2.14 -9.55
C GLY A 454 -22.75 -1.25 -8.37
N LEU A 455 -23.16 0.00 -8.64
CA LEU A 455 -23.58 0.94 -7.58
C LEU A 455 -24.77 0.42 -6.74
N GLY A 456 -25.57 -0.51 -7.28
CA GLY A 456 -26.70 -1.13 -6.59
C GLY A 456 -26.30 -2.04 -5.43
N ALA A 457 -25.02 -2.43 -5.31
CA ALA A 457 -24.51 -3.16 -4.16
C ALA A 457 -24.35 -2.28 -2.90
N SER A 458 -24.45 -0.95 -3.03
CA SER A 458 -24.28 -0.02 -1.92
C SER A 458 -25.21 -0.36 -0.75
N THR A 459 -24.69 -0.24 0.46
CA THR A 459 -25.43 -0.45 1.72
C THR A 459 -25.52 0.85 2.50
N SER A 460 -26.13 0.82 3.69
CA SER A 460 -26.10 1.96 4.60
C SER A 460 -24.71 2.28 5.15
N SER A 461 -23.79 1.30 5.16
CA SER A 461 -22.42 1.42 5.67
C SER A 461 -21.39 1.66 4.57
N VAL A 462 -21.70 1.30 3.32
CA VAL A 462 -20.78 1.43 2.17
C VAL A 462 -21.51 2.05 0.99
N SER A 463 -21.21 3.32 0.71
CA SER A 463 -21.71 4.05 -0.46
C SER A 463 -20.70 3.97 -1.61
N LEU A 464 -21.03 3.23 -2.67
CA LEU A 464 -20.16 3.07 -3.83
C LEU A 464 -20.23 4.25 -4.80
N SER A 465 -19.13 4.49 -5.52
CA SER A 465 -18.98 5.56 -6.52
C SER A 465 -17.94 5.18 -7.59
N GLN A 466 -17.90 5.92 -8.71
CA GLN A 466 -16.93 5.76 -9.81
C GLN A 466 -16.36 7.12 -10.23
N PRO A 467 -15.48 7.75 -9.43
CA PRO A 467 -15.11 9.16 -9.58
C PRO A 467 -14.13 9.46 -10.74
N TRP A 468 -14.06 8.56 -11.72
CA TRP A 468 -13.31 8.72 -12.97
C TRP A 468 -14.21 8.79 -14.20
N THR A 469 -15.51 8.48 -14.04
CA THR A 469 -16.51 8.53 -15.12
C THR A 469 -16.81 9.94 -15.57
#